data_AF-A0A8T6SD47-F1
#
_entry.id   AF-A0A8T6SD47-F1
#
_cell.length_a   1.000
_cell.length_b   1.000
_cell.length_c   1.000
_cell.angle_alpha   90.00
_cell.angle_beta   90.00
_cell.angle_gamma   90.00
#
_symmetry.space_group_name_H-M   'P 1'
#
loop_
_entity.id
_entity.type
_entity.pdbx_description
1 polymer ?
#
loop_
_entity_poly.entity_id
_entity_poly.type
_entity_poly.pdbx_seq_one_letter_code
_entity_poly.pdbx_strand_id
1 'polypeptide(L)'
;MGLQEYREKRDFQKTEEPSGGKKKDGNQYVIQKHQATHLHYDLRLEIDGVLKSWAVPKTPPTESGVKRLAVQVEDHPMEYAEFEGTIPEGQYGAGTVEIWDHGQYTLKERKEGKLIFDIKGQRLTGTYCLIRFKGKKNWLFFKKKEK
;
A
#
# COMPACT_ATOMS: atom_id res chain seq x y z
N MET A 1 16.99 6.92 3.93
CA MET A 1 16.84 6.40 2.55
C MET A 1 15.45 5.80 2.35
N GLY A 2 14.37 6.58 2.56
CA GLY A 2 12.99 6.06 2.41
C GLY A 2 12.36 6.46 1.08
N LEU A 3 12.37 7.77 0.80
CA LEU A 3 11.65 8.35 -0.34
C LEU A 3 12.54 8.70 -1.54
N GLN A 4 13.83 8.32 -1.52
CA GLN A 4 14.77 8.71 -2.58
C GLN A 4 14.35 8.11 -3.92
N GLU A 5 14.14 6.79 -3.97
CA GLU A 5 13.69 6.10 -5.18
C GLU A 5 12.31 6.60 -5.65
N TYR A 6 11.41 6.95 -4.72
CA TYR A 6 10.11 7.55 -5.05
C TYR A 6 10.27 8.91 -5.74
N ARG A 7 11.09 9.80 -5.18
CA ARG A 7 11.32 11.15 -5.73
C ARG A 7 12.05 11.10 -7.07
N GLU A 8 12.95 10.15 -7.28
CA GLU A 8 13.66 9.97 -8.55
C GLU A 8 12.73 9.50 -9.68
N LYS A 9 11.65 8.79 -9.34
CA LYS A 9 10.67 8.26 -10.30
C LYS A 9 9.48 9.20 -10.56
N ARG A 10 9.47 10.41 -10.00
CA ARG A 10 8.34 11.36 -10.12
C ARG A 10 8.81 12.70 -10.66
N ASP A 11 8.06 13.21 -11.63
CA ASP A 11 8.19 14.57 -12.13
C ASP A 11 7.11 15.46 -11.50
N PHE A 12 7.42 16.05 -10.35
CA PHE A 12 6.50 16.89 -9.56
C PHE A 12 6.07 18.20 -10.27
N GLN A 13 6.63 18.51 -11.44
CA GLN A 13 6.10 19.59 -12.27
C GLN A 13 4.91 19.14 -13.11
N LYS A 14 4.70 17.83 -13.24
CA LYS A 14 3.65 17.23 -14.09
C LYS A 14 2.62 16.42 -13.32
N THR A 15 2.96 15.92 -12.14
CA THR A 15 2.05 15.16 -11.28
C THR A 15 1.61 15.97 -10.07
N GLU A 16 0.36 15.79 -9.66
CA GLU A 16 -0.19 16.35 -8.41
C GLU A 16 0.18 15.51 -7.18
N GLU A 17 1.02 14.49 -7.35
CA GLU A 17 1.47 13.63 -6.25
C GLU A 17 2.33 14.39 -5.23
N PRO A 18 2.15 14.12 -3.92
CA PRO A 18 2.90 14.82 -2.87
C PRO A 18 4.39 14.48 -2.88
N SER A 19 5.23 15.48 -2.59
CA SER A 19 6.70 15.36 -2.55
C SER A 19 7.25 14.90 -1.18
N GLY A 20 6.40 14.91 -0.14
CA GLY A 20 6.66 14.37 1.18
C GLY A 20 7.05 15.42 2.24
N GLY A 21 6.15 15.64 3.20
CA GLY A 21 6.26 16.48 4.39
C GLY A 21 6.40 15.72 5.73
N LYS A 22 6.37 16.47 6.85
CA LYS A 22 6.80 16.03 8.19
C LYS A 22 6.02 14.83 8.76
N LYS A 23 6.79 13.97 9.45
CA LYS A 23 6.37 12.77 10.18
C LYS A 23 5.38 13.09 11.32
N LYS A 24 4.17 12.54 11.23
CA LYS A 24 3.46 12.05 12.41
C LYS A 24 3.72 10.55 12.48
N ASP A 25 3.96 10.04 13.68
CA ASP A 25 3.97 8.60 13.93
C ASP A 25 2.50 8.20 14.08
N GLY A 26 2.02 7.40 13.15
CA GLY A 26 0.64 7.02 13.05
C GLY A 26 0.47 5.55 12.68
N ASN A 27 -0.79 5.17 12.65
CA ASN A 27 -1.23 3.82 12.39
C ASN A 27 -2.04 3.77 11.08
N GLN A 28 -1.71 4.64 10.12
CA GLN A 28 -2.52 4.79 8.92
C GLN A 28 -2.35 3.59 7.97
N TYR A 29 -3.49 3.17 7.43
CA TYR A 29 -3.57 2.19 6.36
C TYR A 29 -4.47 2.75 5.26
N VAL A 30 -4.07 2.50 4.02
CA VAL A 30 -4.88 2.81 2.85
C VAL A 30 -4.72 1.70 1.82
N ILE A 31 -5.80 1.46 1.08
CA ILE A 31 -5.76 0.77 -0.20
C ILE A 31 -6.28 1.74 -1.26
N GLN A 32 -5.44 2.01 -2.25
CA GLN A 32 -5.84 2.75 -3.44
C GLN A 32 -6.18 1.77 -4.56
N LYS A 33 -7.29 1.99 -5.25
CA LYS A 33 -7.60 1.35 -6.52
C LYS A 33 -6.91 2.17 -7.60
N HIS A 34 -6.06 1.52 -8.38
CA HIS A 34 -5.26 2.16 -9.41
C HIS A 34 -5.62 1.59 -10.78
N GLN A 35 -6.32 2.38 -11.59
CA GLN A 35 -6.58 2.13 -13.01
C GLN A 35 -5.44 2.66 -13.87
N ALA A 36 -4.30 1.98 -13.80
CA ALA A 36 -3.22 2.12 -14.78
C ALA A 36 -3.51 1.26 -16.02
N THR A 37 -2.48 0.87 -16.78
CA THR A 37 -2.61 -0.10 -17.89
C THR A 37 -3.35 -1.38 -17.46
N HIS A 38 -3.13 -1.82 -16.22
CA HIS A 38 -3.89 -2.89 -15.59
C HIS A 38 -4.47 -2.39 -14.27
N LEU A 39 -5.73 -2.73 -14.02
CA LEU A 39 -6.36 -2.48 -12.72
C LEU A 39 -5.64 -3.28 -11.63
N HIS A 40 -5.19 -2.57 -10.60
CA HIS A 40 -4.60 -3.17 -9.40
C HIS A 40 -4.97 -2.33 -8.17
N TYR A 41 -4.59 -2.83 -7.00
CA TYR A 41 -4.84 -2.20 -5.71
C TYR A 41 -3.53 -2.01 -4.97
N ASP A 42 -3.20 -0.78 -4.61
CA ASP A 42 -2.00 -0.46 -3.86
C ASP A 42 -2.28 -0.48 -2.36
N LEU A 43 -1.81 -1.52 -1.68
CA LEU A 43 -1.83 -1.63 -0.23
C LEU A 43 -0.69 -0.82 0.37
N ARG A 44 -1.01 0.09 1.29
CA ARG A 44 0.00 0.90 1.98
C ARG A 44 -0.19 0.88 3.49
N LEU A 45 0.91 0.70 4.19
CA LEU A 45 0.99 0.71 5.64
C LEU A 45 2.01 1.75 6.09
N GLU A 46 1.59 2.65 6.96
CA GLU A 46 2.49 3.59 7.62
C GLU A 46 3.45 2.85 8.55
N ILE A 47 4.74 2.79 8.21
CA ILE A 47 5.77 2.13 9.01
C ILE A 47 7.04 2.99 8.97
N ASP A 48 7.59 3.33 10.14
CA ASP A 48 8.80 4.15 10.29
C ASP A 48 8.70 5.55 9.63
N GLY A 49 7.49 6.10 9.55
CA GLY A 49 7.20 7.42 8.96
C GLY A 49 7.21 7.46 7.43
N VAL A 50 7.02 6.31 6.77
CA VAL A 50 6.77 6.18 5.33
C VAL A 50 5.65 5.18 5.08
N LEU A 51 5.04 5.25 3.90
CA LEU A 51 4.07 4.26 3.45
C LEU A 51 4.78 3.10 2.77
N LYS A 52 4.99 2.01 3.51
CA LYS A 52 5.41 0.73 2.93
C LYS A 52 4.30 0.24 2.02
N SER A 53 4.63 0.00 0.77
CA SER A 53 3.63 -0.16 -0.29
C SER A 53 3.76 -1.50 -1.03
N TRP A 54 2.62 -2.08 -1.40
CA TRP A 54 2.53 -3.30 -2.20
C TRP A 54 1.42 -3.20 -3.23
N ALA A 55 1.74 -3.48 -4.49
CA ALA A 55 0.76 -3.64 -5.55
C ALA A 55 0.10 -5.02 -5.49
N VAL A 56 -1.22 -5.05 -5.39
CA VAL A 56 -2.07 -6.24 -5.32
C VAL A 56 -2.88 -6.32 -6.62
N PRO A 57 -2.56 -7.23 -7.56
CA PRO A 57 -3.19 -7.26 -8.90
C PRO A 57 -4.69 -7.62 -8.91
N LYS A 58 -5.24 -8.06 -7.78
CA LYS A 58 -6.64 -8.48 -7.64
C LYS A 58 -7.23 -7.83 -6.42
N THR A 59 -8.56 -7.78 -6.35
CA THR A 59 -9.29 -7.22 -5.21
C THR A 59 -8.77 -7.79 -3.88
N PRO A 60 -8.45 -6.92 -2.90
CA PRO A 60 -8.00 -7.33 -1.57
C PRO A 60 -8.93 -8.38 -0.94
N PRO A 61 -8.39 -9.33 -0.16
CA PRO A 61 -9.19 -10.42 0.40
C PRO A 61 -10.06 -9.92 1.57
N THR A 62 -11.35 -9.71 1.34
CA THR A 62 -12.33 -9.33 2.39
C THR A 62 -12.65 -10.49 3.35
N GLU A 63 -12.53 -11.72 2.85
CA GLU A 63 -12.86 -12.96 3.54
C GLU A 63 -11.64 -13.84 3.81
N SER A 64 -11.72 -14.66 4.86
CA SER A 64 -10.67 -15.64 5.16
C SER A 64 -10.63 -16.75 4.11
N GLY A 65 -9.44 -17.30 3.85
CA GLY A 65 -9.24 -18.38 2.86
C GLY A 65 -8.83 -17.89 1.46
N VAL A 66 -9.03 -16.60 1.16
CA VAL A 66 -8.53 -16.00 -0.08
C VAL A 66 -7.08 -15.55 0.10
N LYS A 67 -6.22 -15.99 -0.81
CA LYS A 67 -4.80 -15.60 -0.88
C LYS A 67 -4.56 -14.73 -2.11
N ARG A 68 -3.85 -13.60 -1.92
CA ARG A 68 -3.49 -12.65 -2.97
C ARG A 68 -1.98 -12.50 -3.06
N LEU A 69 -1.48 -12.31 -4.29
CA LEU A 69 -0.13 -11.83 -4.52
C LEU A 69 -0.09 -10.34 -4.18
N ALA A 70 0.91 -9.92 -3.42
CA ALA A 70 1.23 -8.54 -3.13
C ALA A 70 2.70 -8.29 -3.51
N VAL A 71 2.94 -7.44 -4.50
CA VAL A 71 4.28 -7.15 -5.00
C VAL A 71 4.78 -5.89 -4.33
N GLN A 72 5.87 -5.98 -3.58
CA GLN A 72 6.44 -4.83 -2.89
C GLN A 72 6.95 -3.81 -3.90
N VAL A 73 6.51 -2.56 -3.71
CA VAL A 73 6.92 -1.39 -4.48
C VAL A 73 7.62 -0.39 -3.57
N GLU A 74 8.02 0.73 -4.14
CA GLU A 74 8.72 1.81 -3.49
C GLU A 74 7.94 2.38 -2.30
N ASP A 75 8.66 2.88 -1.31
CA ASP A 75 8.03 3.57 -0.18
C ASP A 75 7.41 4.89 -0.67
N HIS A 76 6.22 5.23 -0.18
CA HIS A 76 5.52 6.46 -0.56
C HIS A 76 5.50 7.45 0.61
N PRO A 77 5.39 8.77 0.34
CA PRO A 77 5.25 9.77 1.39
C PRO A 77 3.91 9.62 2.11
N MET A 78 3.86 10.05 3.37
CA MET A 78 2.66 9.94 4.21
C MET A 78 1.43 10.61 3.60
N GLU A 79 1.61 11.78 3.01
CA GLU A 79 0.55 12.54 2.32
C GLU A 79 -0.06 11.77 1.14
N TYR A 80 0.65 10.78 0.59
CA TYR A 80 0.12 9.95 -0.49
C TYR A 80 -1.07 9.10 -0.04
N ALA A 81 -1.24 8.89 1.27
CA ALA A 81 -2.38 8.14 1.79
C ALA A 81 -3.72 8.82 1.51
N GLU A 82 -3.72 10.14 1.31
CA GLU A 82 -4.90 10.95 1.05
C GLU A 82 -5.02 11.34 -0.44
N PHE A 83 -4.10 10.88 -1.29
CA PHE A 83 -4.09 11.22 -2.70
C PHE A 83 -5.17 10.45 -3.48
N GLU A 84 -5.99 11.21 -4.20
CA GLU A 84 -6.92 10.75 -5.23
C GLU A 84 -6.79 11.67 -6.43
N GLY A 85 -6.73 11.10 -7.63
CA GLY A 85 -6.48 11.89 -8.83
C GLY A 85 -6.07 11.04 -10.02
N THR A 86 -5.76 11.71 -11.13
CA THR A 86 -5.26 11.04 -12.33
C THR A 86 -3.80 11.42 -12.56
N ILE A 87 -2.94 10.41 -12.55
CA ILE A 87 -1.53 10.55 -12.91
C ILE A 87 -1.45 10.57 -14.44
N PRO A 88 -0.92 11.65 -15.05
CA PRO A 88 -0.99 11.84 -16.50
C PRO A 88 -0.19 10.78 -17.27
N GLU A 89 -0.62 10.52 -18.50
CA GLU A 89 0.05 9.56 -19.39
C GLU A 89 1.52 9.92 -19.61
N GLY A 90 2.38 8.91 -19.69
CA GLY A 90 3.84 9.08 -19.79
C GLY A 90 4.55 9.30 -18.46
N GLN A 91 3.82 9.46 -17.34
CA GLN A 91 4.40 9.41 -16.00
C GLN A 91 4.45 7.98 -15.47
N TYR A 92 5.36 7.74 -14.52
CA TYR A 92 5.43 6.45 -13.83
C TYR A 92 4.20 6.27 -12.94
N GLY A 93 3.45 5.20 -13.19
CA GLY A 93 2.16 4.98 -12.53
C GLY A 93 1.03 5.79 -13.16
N ALA A 94 1.11 6.15 -14.45
CA ALA A 94 0.00 6.76 -15.17
C ALA A 94 -1.30 5.96 -15.02
N GLY A 95 -2.39 6.66 -14.70
CA GLY A 95 -3.67 6.06 -14.38
C GLY A 95 -4.46 6.85 -13.35
N THR A 96 -5.71 6.45 -13.16
CA THR A 96 -6.57 7.04 -12.12
C THR A 96 -6.38 6.29 -10.80
N VAL A 97 -6.13 7.04 -9.73
CA VAL A 97 -5.95 6.57 -8.36
C VAL A 97 -7.15 7.03 -7.54
N GLU A 98 -7.84 6.09 -6.92
CA GLU A 98 -9.00 6.32 -6.05
C GLU A 98 -8.78 5.61 -4.71
N ILE A 99 -9.22 6.18 -3.59
CA ILE A 99 -9.16 5.51 -2.29
C ILE A 99 -10.24 4.42 -2.27
N TRP A 100 -9.81 3.17 -2.27
CA TRP A 100 -10.72 2.03 -2.18
C TRP A 100 -11.12 1.74 -0.74
N ASP A 101 -10.16 1.81 0.18
CA ASP A 101 -10.37 1.62 1.61
C ASP A 101 -9.34 2.44 2.37
N HIS A 102 -9.72 2.96 3.53
CA HIS A 102 -8.82 3.70 4.42
C HIS A 102 -9.20 3.44 5.87
N GLY A 103 -8.24 3.63 6.75
CA GLY A 103 -8.49 3.55 8.18
C GLY A 103 -7.21 3.42 8.97
N GLN A 104 -7.32 2.74 10.10
CA GLN A 104 -6.20 2.49 10.98
C GLN A 104 -5.84 1.01 10.97
N TYR A 105 -4.58 0.71 11.23
CA TYR A 105 -4.13 -0.65 11.46
C TYR A 105 -3.36 -0.75 12.78
N THR A 106 -3.26 -1.94 13.35
CA THR A 106 -2.43 -2.20 14.54
C THR A 106 -1.45 -3.30 14.20
N LEU A 107 -0.17 -2.96 14.20
CA LEU A 107 0.89 -3.94 13.98
C LEU A 107 0.93 -4.94 15.15
N LYS A 108 0.85 -6.24 14.85
CA LYS A 108 0.92 -7.33 15.84
C LYS A 108 2.26 -8.04 15.82
N GLU A 109 2.82 -8.25 14.63
CA GLU A 109 4.13 -8.87 14.47
C GLU A 109 4.84 -8.26 13.25
N ARG A 110 6.10 -7.87 13.44
CA ARG A 110 7.01 -7.45 12.36
C ARG A 110 8.29 -8.24 12.46
N LYS A 111 8.52 -9.10 11.47
CA LYS A 111 9.74 -9.88 11.28
C LYS A 111 10.22 -9.72 9.84
N GLU A 112 11.47 -10.06 9.58
CA GLU A 112 11.97 -10.04 8.21
C GLU A 112 11.14 -10.97 7.32
N GLY A 113 10.48 -10.40 6.29
CA GLY A 113 9.62 -11.17 5.39
C GLY A 113 8.27 -11.60 5.98
N LYS A 114 7.86 -11.09 7.15
CA LYS A 114 6.55 -11.40 7.74
C LYS A 114 5.97 -10.21 8.50
N LEU A 115 4.77 -9.79 8.12
CA LEU A 115 3.97 -8.79 8.85
C LEU A 115 2.63 -9.41 9.23
N ILE A 116 2.22 -9.24 10.48
CA ILE A 116 0.87 -9.52 10.96
C ILE A 116 0.32 -8.24 11.56
N PHE A 117 -0.87 -7.85 11.14
CA PHE A 117 -1.49 -6.61 11.56
C PHE A 117 -3.01 -6.72 11.54
N ASP A 118 -3.68 -6.01 12.43
CA ASP A 118 -5.13 -5.87 12.42
C ASP A 118 -5.53 -4.62 11.66
N ILE A 119 -6.41 -4.75 10.68
CA ILE A 119 -6.96 -3.62 9.92
C ILE A 119 -8.31 -3.24 10.53
N LYS A 120 -8.53 -1.94 10.69
CA LYS A 120 -9.80 -1.29 10.98
C LYS A 120 -10.07 -0.25 9.89
N GLY A 121 -10.42 -0.77 8.72
CA GLY A 121 -10.85 0.02 7.56
C GLY A 121 -12.37 0.08 7.46
N GLN A 122 -12.86 0.72 6.40
CA GLN A 122 -14.28 0.71 6.06
C GLN A 122 -14.68 -0.61 5.38
N ARG A 123 -13.77 -1.18 4.57
CA ARG A 123 -14.00 -2.44 3.83
C ARG A 123 -13.26 -3.62 4.43
N LEU A 124 -11.99 -3.44 4.79
CA LEU A 124 -11.19 -4.50 5.42
C LEU A 124 -11.18 -4.35 6.94
N THR A 125 -11.66 -5.39 7.61
CA THR A 125 -11.61 -5.50 9.08
C THR A 125 -11.10 -6.86 9.51
N GLY A 126 -10.27 -6.88 10.57
CA GLY A 126 -9.73 -8.09 11.20
C GLY A 126 -8.22 -8.27 11.00
N THR A 127 -7.70 -9.45 11.34
CA THR A 127 -6.26 -9.73 11.26
C THR A 127 -5.84 -10.14 9.85
N TYR A 128 -4.82 -9.48 9.31
CA TYR A 128 -4.20 -9.77 8.03
C TYR A 128 -2.72 -10.14 8.19
N CYS A 129 -2.23 -10.89 7.20
CA CYS A 129 -0.86 -11.35 7.12
C CYS A 129 -0.25 -11.01 5.75
N LEU A 130 0.98 -10.54 5.76
CA LEU A 130 1.88 -10.47 4.61
C LEU A 130 3.07 -11.39 4.86
N ILE A 131 3.31 -12.35 3.97
CA ILE A 131 4.44 -13.28 4.05
C ILE A 131 5.24 -13.23 2.75
N ARG A 132 6.53 -12.90 2.82
CA ARG A 132 7.41 -12.82 1.66
C ARG A 132 7.76 -14.22 1.15
N PHE A 133 7.63 -14.42 -0.16
CA PHE A 133 8.10 -15.64 -0.81
C PHE A 133 9.63 -15.71 -0.83
N LYS A 134 10.22 -16.86 -1.20
CA LYS A 134 11.65 -16.97 -1.49
C LYS A 134 11.98 -16.05 -2.68
N GLY A 135 12.52 -14.87 -2.40
CA GLY A 135 12.71 -13.76 -3.34
C GLY A 135 12.51 -12.42 -2.64
N LYS A 136 12.95 -11.30 -3.24
CA LYS A 136 12.93 -10.01 -2.53
C LYS A 136 11.61 -9.24 -2.63
N LYS A 137 10.82 -9.41 -3.71
CA LYS A 137 9.68 -8.51 -4.01
C LYS A 137 8.28 -9.12 -3.84
N ASN A 138 8.11 -10.43 -3.93
CA ASN A 138 6.77 -11.03 -3.94
C ASN A 138 6.33 -11.45 -2.52
N TRP A 139 5.13 -11.05 -2.14
CA TRP A 139 4.49 -11.36 -0.87
C TRP A 139 3.13 -12.03 -1.06
N LEU A 140 2.71 -12.79 -0.06
CA LEU A 140 1.41 -13.41 0.06
C LEU A 140 0.58 -12.60 1.06
N PHE A 141 -0.51 -12.02 0.59
CA PHE A 141 -1.46 -11.24 1.37
C PHE A 141 -2.76 -12.03 1.59
N PHE A 142 -3.18 -12.19 2.84
CA PHE A 142 -4.41 -12.92 3.17
C PHE A 142 -4.98 -12.51 4.53
N LYS A 143 -6.29 -12.64 4.67
CA LYS A 143 -6.99 -12.50 5.95
C LYS A 143 -6.82 -13.77 6.78
N LYS A 144 -6.38 -13.64 8.03
CA LYS A 144 -6.27 -14.74 8.98
C LYS A 144 -7.67 -15.15 9.43
N LYS A 145 -7.91 -16.46 9.53
CA LYS A 145 -9.17 -16.98 10.08
C LYS A 145 -9.17 -16.75 11.59
N GLU A 146 -10.18 -16.05 12.10
CA GLU A 146 -10.46 -15.98 13.53
C GLU A 146 -10.91 -17.36 14.00
N LYS A 147 -10.34 -17.83 15.12
CA LYS A 147 -10.56 -19.17 15.65
C LYS A 147 -11.80 -19.22 16.51
#